data_AF-A0A3Q9RPG1-F1
#
_entry.id   AF-A0A3Q9RPG1-F1
#
_cell.length_a   1.000
_cell.length_b   1.000
_cell.length_c   1.000
_cell.angle_alpha   90.00
_cell.angle_beta   90.00
_cell.angle_gamma   90.00
#
_symmetry.space_group_name_H-M   'P 1'
#
loop_
_entity.id
_entity.type
_entity.pdbx_description
1 polymer ?
#
loop_
_entity_poly.entity_id
_entity_poly.type
_entity_poly.pdbx_seq_one_letter_code
_entity_poly.pdbx_strand_id
1 'polypeptide(L)'
;MGLKRIKRHMIDQEFVQQVDDSVSTLNNHATKLNDHDDELAAVSTQLAETEIQITNKTAGRVNLKEYENLIPNKAMIPDPVNWDWEIPMQQAVNDADDIFIPDGIFFMSSFPVLTTRKHIHGAGSSLFHSTSKTVLRFPAGVKGITTQTNDSAFTVIENLCLHSLSTTLGTDDGIVLGSNRVTIRNVLVQGFGRHGINIDSTNGNVNLCNLENVRSYQNKGRGFSLSGGVDNNVLTLHKCDATGNGDWGFYNTARHSILFNCHASQNTGGGFYDNGISNVYYMPYVEEGVGNFSTIDASSSYGIWIATFYAAIYPSVHANARTSWFIQHQSGFTRKLTIHDNGGPSSGKNYEFDNGVFNAGAFRLRNVTDNKNIFDVNSTLTRFMFHLPIGFTPVTASATNNTSFLDSADNILKHRDNAGRTGNMSRFVAVPASATATGTPGDWSADANYMYVCHTANTWKRVAIATW
;
A
#
# COMPACT_ATOMS: atom_id res chain seq x y z
N MET A 1 -7.77 14.58 -107.32
CA MET A 1 -7.26 14.19 -105.99
C MET A 1 -8.16 14.58 -104.81
N GLY A 2 -9.20 15.42 -104.98
CA GLY A 2 -10.07 15.87 -103.86
C GLY A 2 -11.03 14.82 -103.26
N LEU A 3 -11.63 13.93 -104.07
CA LEU A 3 -12.62 12.96 -103.55
C LEU A 3 -12.04 11.81 -102.70
N LYS A 4 -10.77 11.43 -102.92
CA LYS A 4 -10.10 10.41 -102.07
C LYS A 4 -9.77 10.93 -100.67
N ARG A 5 -9.61 12.25 -100.50
CA ARG A 5 -9.29 12.89 -99.21
C ARG A 5 -10.53 13.01 -98.33
N ILE A 6 -11.70 13.26 -98.93
CA ILE A 6 -12.99 13.35 -98.21
C ILE A 6 -13.44 11.97 -97.72
N LYS A 7 -13.34 10.91 -98.54
CA LYS A 7 -13.68 9.55 -98.09
C LYS A 7 -12.77 9.04 -96.96
N ARG A 8 -11.48 9.39 -96.97
CA ARG A 8 -10.56 9.01 -95.89
C ARG A 8 -10.91 9.73 -94.58
N HIS A 9 -11.24 11.02 -94.66
CA HIS A 9 -11.62 11.80 -93.49
C HIS A 9 -12.96 11.37 -92.88
N MET A 10 -13.92 10.92 -93.69
CA MET A 10 -15.20 10.38 -93.19
C MET A 10 -15.02 9.01 -92.52
N ILE A 11 -14.16 8.14 -93.07
CA ILE A 11 -13.84 6.84 -92.46
C ILE A 11 -13.08 7.04 -91.14
N ASP A 12 -12.19 8.03 -91.07
CA ASP A 12 -11.47 8.38 -89.84
C ASP A 12 -12.43 8.93 -88.77
N GLN A 13 -13.48 9.68 -89.14
CA GLN A 13 -14.47 10.18 -88.17
C GLN A 13 -15.45 9.10 -87.68
N GLU A 14 -15.91 8.20 -88.54
CA GLU A 14 -16.72 7.05 -88.10
C GLU A 14 -15.94 6.11 -87.18
N PHE A 15 -14.65 5.89 -87.47
CA PHE A 15 -13.79 5.08 -86.62
C PHE A 15 -13.54 5.74 -85.25
N VAL A 16 -13.29 7.06 -85.22
CA VAL A 16 -13.13 7.81 -83.96
C VAL A 16 -14.43 7.77 -83.15
N GLN A 17 -15.59 7.97 -83.77
CA GLN A 17 -16.88 7.88 -83.07
C GLN A 17 -17.13 6.48 -82.49
N GLN A 18 -16.83 5.41 -83.25
CA GLN A 18 -16.93 4.04 -82.73
C GLN A 18 -16.01 3.77 -81.54
N VAL A 19 -14.79 4.33 -81.56
CA VAL A 19 -13.84 4.21 -80.45
C VAL A 19 -14.36 4.97 -79.23
N ASP A 20 -14.85 6.20 -79.40
CA ASP A 20 -15.38 7.00 -78.30
C ASP A 20 -16.64 6.37 -77.67
N ASP A 21 -17.54 5.81 -78.48
CA ASP A 21 -18.72 5.09 -78.00
C ASP A 21 -18.32 3.81 -77.24
N SER A 22 -17.28 3.11 -77.71
CA SER A 22 -16.75 1.92 -77.03
C SER A 22 -16.08 2.27 -75.70
N VAL A 23 -15.31 3.36 -75.65
CA VAL A 23 -14.69 3.87 -74.41
C VAL A 23 -15.74 4.34 -73.42
N SER A 24 -16.77 5.05 -73.88
CA SER A 24 -17.91 5.46 -73.06
C SER A 24 -18.63 4.25 -72.45
N THR A 25 -18.86 3.20 -73.25
CA THR A 25 -19.47 1.94 -72.79
C THR A 25 -18.59 1.23 -71.76
N LEU A 26 -17.27 1.17 -71.98
CA LEU A 26 -16.32 0.58 -71.03
C LEU A 26 -16.24 1.36 -69.72
N ASN A 27 -16.24 2.69 -69.78
CA ASN A 27 -16.27 3.53 -68.58
C ASN A 27 -17.56 3.32 -67.79
N ASN A 28 -18.72 3.20 -68.45
CA ASN A 28 -19.98 2.87 -67.80
C ASN A 28 -19.98 1.48 -67.16
N HIS A 29 -19.32 0.48 -67.78
CA HIS A 29 -19.14 -0.84 -67.16
C HIS A 29 -18.17 -0.80 -65.97
N ALA A 30 -17.09 -0.03 -66.05
CA ALA A 30 -16.13 0.12 -64.94
C ALA A 30 -16.79 0.78 -63.71
N THR A 31 -17.63 1.79 -63.91
CA THR A 31 -18.40 2.41 -62.81
C THR A 31 -19.34 1.42 -62.15
N LYS A 32 -20.08 0.61 -62.93
CA LYS A 32 -20.97 -0.43 -62.37
C LYS A 32 -20.22 -1.52 -61.59
N LEU A 33 -19.00 -1.86 -62.01
CA LEU A 33 -18.17 -2.82 -61.27
C LEU A 33 -17.71 -2.23 -59.93
N ASN A 34 -17.33 -0.95 -59.89
CA ASN A 34 -17.01 -0.26 -58.64
C ASN A 34 -18.23 -0.17 -57.70
N ASP A 35 -19.42 0.13 -58.25
CA ASP A 35 -20.66 0.14 -57.46
C ASP A 35 -20.94 -1.25 -56.84
N HIS A 36 -20.65 -2.33 -57.56
CA HIS A 36 -20.76 -3.68 -57.02
C HIS A 36 -19.71 -4.03 -55.96
N ASP A 37 -18.48 -3.51 -56.07
CA ASP A 37 -17.45 -3.69 -55.05
C ASP A 37 -17.84 -2.98 -53.74
N ASP A 38 -18.44 -1.78 -53.83
CA ASP A 38 -18.98 -1.05 -52.68
C ASP A 38 -20.18 -1.78 -52.05
N GLU A 39 -21.10 -2.33 -52.86
CA GLU A 39 -22.20 -3.17 -52.38
C GLU A 39 -21.68 -4.45 -51.70
N LEU A 40 -20.67 -5.12 -52.27
CA LEU A 40 -20.02 -6.30 -51.68
C LEU A 40 -19.34 -5.97 -50.35
N ALA A 41 -18.69 -4.81 -50.24
CA ALA A 41 -18.08 -4.35 -49.00
C ALA A 41 -19.14 -4.07 -47.92
N ALA A 42 -20.28 -3.47 -48.29
CA ALA A 42 -21.40 -3.23 -47.39
C ALA A 42 -22.05 -4.55 -46.92
N VAL A 43 -22.28 -5.50 -47.83
CA VAL A 43 -22.84 -6.82 -47.52
C VAL A 43 -21.87 -7.63 -46.66
N SER A 44 -20.57 -7.59 -46.95
CA SER A 44 -19.55 -8.25 -46.11
C SER A 44 -19.53 -7.68 -44.70
N THR A 45 -19.71 -6.36 -44.55
CA THR A 45 -19.81 -5.69 -43.25
C THR A 45 -21.07 -6.13 -42.50
N GLN A 46 -22.23 -6.14 -43.18
CA GLN A 46 -23.50 -6.62 -42.59
C GLN A 46 -23.44 -8.11 -42.20
N LEU A 47 -22.79 -8.95 -43.00
CA LEU A 47 -22.58 -10.37 -42.68
C LEU A 47 -21.72 -10.53 -41.42
N ALA A 48 -20.61 -9.78 -41.32
CA ALA A 48 -19.76 -9.79 -40.14
C ALA A 48 -20.53 -9.33 -38.88
N GLU A 49 -21.34 -8.27 -38.99
CA GLU A 49 -22.21 -7.82 -37.90
C GLU A 49 -23.27 -8.87 -37.52
N THR A 50 -23.87 -9.54 -38.50
CA THR A 50 -24.88 -10.59 -38.28
C THR A 50 -24.27 -11.83 -37.63
N GLU A 51 -23.07 -12.25 -38.06
CA GLU A 51 -22.35 -13.39 -37.48
C GLU A 51 -21.97 -13.11 -36.02
N ILE A 52 -21.55 -11.88 -35.71
CA ILE A 52 -21.32 -11.42 -34.33
C ILE A 52 -22.61 -11.47 -33.52
N GLN A 53 -23.75 -10.99 -34.05
CA GLN A 53 -25.04 -11.05 -33.35
C GLN A 53 -25.49 -12.48 -33.07
N ILE A 54 -25.38 -13.39 -34.04
CA ILE A 54 -25.74 -14.81 -33.88
C ILE A 54 -24.84 -15.45 -32.82
N THR A 55 -23.53 -15.21 -32.89
CA THR A 55 -22.56 -15.76 -31.93
C THR A 55 -22.86 -15.28 -30.51
N ASN A 56 -23.12 -13.97 -30.34
CA ASN A 56 -23.46 -13.40 -29.04
C ASN A 56 -24.75 -14.01 -28.47
N LYS A 57 -25.81 -14.09 -29.29
CA LYS A 57 -27.10 -14.65 -28.87
C LYS A 57 -27.01 -16.13 -28.49
N THR A 58 -26.18 -16.90 -29.18
CA THR A 58 -25.98 -18.32 -28.89
C THR A 58 -25.14 -18.53 -27.62
N ALA A 59 -24.26 -17.58 -27.30
CA ALA A 59 -23.48 -17.58 -26.06
C ALA A 59 -24.24 -17.01 -24.84
N GLY A 60 -25.47 -16.52 -25.03
CA GLY A 60 -26.20 -15.79 -23.98
C GLY A 60 -25.58 -14.44 -23.63
N ARG A 61 -24.77 -13.89 -24.54
CA ARG A 61 -24.16 -12.56 -24.43
C ARG A 61 -25.07 -11.52 -25.05
N VAL A 62 -25.19 -10.37 -24.39
CA VAL A 62 -25.86 -9.19 -24.95
C VAL A 62 -24.89 -8.04 -25.14
N ASN A 63 -25.06 -7.28 -26.22
CA ASN A 63 -24.35 -6.02 -26.43
C ASN A 63 -25.21 -4.88 -25.90
N LEU A 64 -24.67 -4.02 -25.02
CA LEU A 64 -25.42 -2.93 -24.42
C LEU A 64 -26.10 -2.01 -25.46
N LYS A 65 -25.50 -1.82 -26.64
CA LYS A 65 -26.09 -1.00 -27.71
C LYS A 65 -27.36 -1.59 -28.32
N GLU A 66 -27.64 -2.88 -28.15
CA GLU A 66 -28.93 -3.47 -28.55
C GLU A 66 -30.11 -2.89 -27.77
N TYR A 67 -29.84 -2.27 -26.61
CA TYR A 67 -30.81 -1.61 -25.74
C TYR A 67 -30.84 -0.07 -25.88
N GLU A 68 -30.14 0.50 -26.87
CA GLU A 68 -30.04 1.95 -27.07
C GLU A 68 -31.40 2.62 -27.35
N ASN A 69 -32.38 1.85 -27.84
CA ASN A 69 -33.76 2.30 -28.02
C ASN A 69 -34.50 2.55 -26.69
N LEU A 70 -33.98 2.07 -25.57
CA LEU A 70 -34.55 2.27 -24.23
C LEU A 70 -34.06 3.56 -23.54
N ILE A 71 -33.15 4.32 -24.16
CA ILE A 71 -32.61 5.56 -23.60
C ILE A 71 -33.71 6.62 -23.50
N PRO A 72 -34.00 7.16 -22.29
CA PRO A 72 -34.99 8.21 -22.11
C PRO A 72 -34.61 9.47 -22.88
N ASN A 73 -35.59 10.09 -23.55
CA ASN A 73 -35.44 11.39 -24.22
C ASN A 73 -34.26 11.45 -25.21
N LYS A 74 -33.82 10.32 -25.76
CA LYS A 74 -32.69 10.23 -26.69
C LYS A 74 -32.77 11.24 -27.84
N ALA A 75 -33.97 11.45 -28.39
CA ALA A 75 -34.21 12.41 -29.47
C ALA A 75 -34.03 13.89 -29.05
N MET A 76 -34.08 14.18 -27.75
CA MET A 76 -33.95 15.54 -27.20
C MET A 76 -32.54 15.88 -26.73
N ILE A 77 -31.64 14.89 -26.63
CA ILE A 77 -30.25 15.06 -26.16
C ILE A 77 -29.32 14.88 -27.36
N PRO A 78 -28.80 15.97 -27.97
CA PRO A 78 -28.04 15.88 -29.22
C PRO A 78 -26.70 15.17 -29.08
N ASP A 79 -26.10 15.20 -27.88
CA ASP A 79 -24.79 14.62 -27.60
C ASP A 79 -24.95 13.22 -26.97
N PRO A 80 -24.56 12.14 -27.67
CA PRO A 80 -24.64 10.77 -27.17
C PRO A 80 -23.88 10.52 -25.86
N VAL A 81 -22.87 11.33 -25.56
CA VAL A 81 -22.09 11.23 -24.32
C VAL A 81 -22.93 11.55 -23.08
N ASN A 82 -24.05 12.25 -23.26
CA ASN A 82 -24.99 12.61 -22.18
C ASN A 82 -26.28 11.78 -22.20
N TRP A 83 -26.38 10.76 -23.06
CA TRP A 83 -27.47 9.80 -23.00
C TRP A 83 -27.38 8.99 -21.72
N ASP A 84 -28.50 8.86 -21.00
CA ASP A 84 -28.54 8.08 -19.78
C ASP A 84 -28.80 6.61 -20.08
N TRP A 85 -27.79 5.79 -19.81
CA TRP A 85 -27.77 4.35 -20.09
C TRP A 85 -28.24 3.50 -18.91
N GLU A 86 -28.76 4.11 -17.83
CA GLU A 86 -29.30 3.40 -16.66
C GLU A 86 -30.34 2.32 -17.07
N ILE A 87 -31.40 2.71 -17.79
CA ILE A 87 -32.47 1.78 -18.20
C ILE A 87 -31.93 0.70 -19.16
N PRO A 88 -31.20 1.04 -20.24
CA PRO A 88 -30.53 0.03 -21.08
C PRO A 88 -29.68 -0.98 -20.28
N MET A 89 -28.87 -0.50 -19.34
CA MET A 89 -27.99 -1.35 -18.52
C MET A 89 -28.79 -2.25 -17.59
N GLN A 90 -29.84 -1.73 -16.95
CA GLN A 90 -30.73 -2.52 -16.11
C GLN A 90 -31.40 -3.65 -16.91
N GLN A 91 -31.83 -3.37 -18.14
CA GLN A 91 -32.42 -4.39 -19.01
C GLN A 91 -31.38 -5.44 -19.43
N ALA A 92 -30.19 -5.02 -19.84
CA ALA A 92 -29.10 -5.94 -20.20
C ALA A 92 -28.73 -6.89 -19.04
N VAL A 93 -28.67 -6.37 -17.81
CA VAL A 93 -28.42 -7.16 -16.60
C VAL A 93 -29.53 -8.17 -16.31
N ASN A 94 -30.78 -7.84 -16.64
CA ASN A 94 -31.92 -8.75 -16.46
C ASN A 94 -31.94 -9.86 -17.52
N ASP A 95 -31.53 -9.56 -18.75
CA ASP A 95 -31.68 -10.47 -19.89
C ASP A 95 -30.54 -11.48 -20.01
N ALA A 96 -29.35 -11.16 -19.50
CA ALA A 96 -28.16 -11.97 -19.75
C ALA A 96 -27.17 -11.98 -18.58
N ASP A 97 -26.36 -13.03 -18.55
CA ASP A 97 -25.24 -13.16 -17.62
C ASP A 97 -23.94 -12.59 -18.18
N ASP A 98 -23.77 -12.57 -19.51
CA ASP A 98 -22.60 -11.98 -20.19
C ASP A 98 -23.01 -10.69 -20.92
N ILE A 99 -22.40 -9.57 -20.53
CA ILE A 99 -22.78 -8.22 -20.97
C ILE A 99 -21.55 -7.55 -21.53
N PHE A 100 -21.56 -7.34 -22.85
CA PHE A 100 -20.53 -6.60 -23.55
C PHE A 100 -20.91 -5.12 -23.67
N ILE A 101 -19.99 -4.26 -23.26
CA ILE A 101 -20.11 -2.81 -23.39
C ILE A 101 -19.09 -2.36 -24.46
N PRO A 102 -19.54 -1.89 -25.63
CA PRO A 102 -18.62 -1.58 -26.72
C PRO A 102 -17.80 -0.31 -26.43
N ASP A 103 -16.97 0.08 -27.40
CA ASP A 103 -16.25 1.36 -27.37
C ASP A 103 -17.24 2.53 -27.28
N GLY A 104 -16.98 3.47 -26.37
CA GLY A 104 -17.82 4.63 -26.11
C GLY A 104 -17.82 5.10 -24.65
N ILE A 105 -18.45 6.25 -24.44
CA ILE A 105 -18.75 6.81 -23.12
C ILE A 105 -20.24 6.63 -22.85
N PHE A 106 -20.56 5.95 -21.75
CA PHE A 106 -21.92 5.63 -21.34
C PHE A 106 -22.20 6.35 -20.02
N PHE A 107 -22.96 7.43 -20.08
CA PHE A 107 -23.39 8.13 -18.87
C PHE A 107 -24.45 7.31 -18.14
N MET A 108 -24.28 7.18 -16.83
CA MET A 108 -25.11 6.35 -15.95
C MET A 108 -25.55 7.20 -14.76
N SER A 109 -26.84 7.56 -14.67
CA SER A 109 -27.37 8.24 -13.49
C SER A 109 -27.46 7.30 -12.27
N SER A 110 -27.53 5.99 -12.51
CA SER A 110 -27.32 4.94 -11.52
C SER A 110 -26.77 3.67 -12.20
N PHE A 111 -26.29 2.70 -11.41
CA PHE A 111 -25.92 1.37 -11.91
C PHE A 111 -26.75 0.30 -11.20
N PRO A 112 -27.32 -0.69 -11.92
CA PRO A 112 -28.08 -1.76 -11.30
C PRO A 112 -27.23 -2.58 -10.32
N VAL A 113 -27.76 -2.85 -9.13
CA VAL A 113 -27.09 -3.74 -8.19
C VAL A 113 -27.10 -5.17 -8.73
N LEU A 114 -25.94 -5.80 -8.80
CA LEU A 114 -25.79 -7.16 -9.30
C LEU A 114 -26.14 -8.14 -8.19
N THR A 115 -27.31 -8.77 -8.30
CA THR A 115 -27.81 -9.78 -7.34
C THR A 115 -27.63 -11.21 -7.83
N THR A 116 -27.16 -11.40 -9.06
CA THR A 116 -26.84 -12.69 -9.69
C THR A 116 -25.46 -12.61 -10.34
N ARG A 117 -24.87 -13.76 -10.65
CA ARG A 117 -23.56 -13.84 -11.31
C ARG A 117 -23.61 -13.10 -12.64
N LYS A 118 -22.71 -12.14 -12.85
CA LYS A 118 -22.56 -11.46 -14.16
C LYS A 118 -21.12 -11.49 -14.66
N HIS A 119 -20.95 -11.40 -15.97
CA HIS A 119 -19.71 -11.08 -16.64
C HIS A 119 -19.94 -9.77 -17.37
N ILE A 120 -19.39 -8.68 -16.84
CA ILE A 120 -19.49 -7.36 -17.44
C ILE A 120 -18.12 -7.04 -18.01
N HIS A 121 -18.04 -6.84 -19.31
CA HIS A 121 -16.77 -6.55 -19.96
C HIS A 121 -16.86 -5.45 -21.01
N GLY A 122 -15.85 -4.58 -21.03
CA GLY A 122 -15.71 -3.51 -22.01
C GLY A 122 -14.80 -3.88 -23.20
N ALA A 123 -14.66 -2.94 -24.12
CA ALA A 123 -13.75 -3.00 -25.25
C ALA A 123 -12.29 -2.65 -24.90
N GLY A 124 -12.02 -2.15 -23.68
CA GLY A 124 -10.69 -1.84 -23.20
C GLY A 124 -10.64 -0.69 -22.19
N SER A 125 -9.70 -0.80 -21.25
CA SER A 125 -9.33 0.24 -20.29
C SER A 125 -7.91 0.74 -20.56
N SER A 126 -7.59 1.94 -20.08
CA SER A 126 -6.28 2.57 -20.20
C SER A 126 -5.84 3.19 -18.86
N LEU A 127 -4.74 3.95 -18.84
CA LEU A 127 -4.24 4.63 -17.64
C LEU A 127 -5.13 5.81 -17.20
N PHE A 128 -5.92 6.37 -18.12
CA PHE A 128 -6.82 7.49 -17.89
C PHE A 128 -8.16 7.28 -18.58
N HIS A 129 -9.25 7.84 -18.02
CA HIS A 129 -10.58 7.72 -18.63
C HIS A 129 -10.62 8.28 -20.07
N SER A 130 -9.88 9.35 -20.36
CA SER A 130 -9.84 10.00 -21.68
C SER A 130 -9.20 9.16 -22.79
N THR A 131 -8.52 8.07 -22.43
CA THR A 131 -7.86 7.15 -23.38
C THR A 131 -8.39 5.72 -23.27
N SER A 132 -9.39 5.50 -22.41
CA SER A 132 -10.06 4.20 -22.29
C SER A 132 -11.10 4.07 -23.39
N LYS A 133 -11.28 2.86 -23.93
CA LYS A 133 -12.25 2.61 -24.99
C LYS A 133 -13.67 2.57 -24.41
N THR A 134 -13.86 1.84 -23.33
CA THR A 134 -15.17 1.78 -22.65
C THR A 134 -15.13 2.56 -21.35
N VAL A 135 -15.94 3.63 -21.25
CA VAL A 135 -16.05 4.46 -20.05
C VAL A 135 -17.50 4.49 -19.56
N LEU A 136 -17.73 3.97 -18.36
CA LEU A 136 -18.96 4.20 -17.59
C LEU A 136 -18.78 5.48 -16.79
N ARG A 137 -19.54 6.53 -17.14
CA ARG A 137 -19.43 7.86 -16.55
C ARG A 137 -20.57 8.11 -15.57
N PHE A 138 -20.24 8.45 -14.33
CA PHE A 138 -21.21 8.66 -13.25
C PHE A 138 -21.23 10.13 -12.80
N PRO A 139 -22.39 10.70 -12.45
CA PRO A 139 -22.45 11.99 -11.77
C PRO A 139 -21.89 11.86 -10.35
N ALA A 140 -21.54 13.01 -9.76
CA ALA A 140 -21.03 13.03 -8.38
C ALA A 140 -22.04 12.44 -7.39
N GLY A 141 -21.58 11.66 -6.42
CA GLY A 141 -22.43 11.02 -5.42
C GLY A 141 -23.13 9.73 -5.85
N VAL A 142 -22.93 9.27 -7.10
CA VAL A 142 -23.46 7.98 -7.59
C VAL A 142 -22.38 6.90 -7.55
N LYS A 143 -22.70 5.78 -6.88
CA LYS A 143 -21.84 4.60 -6.86
C LYS A 143 -21.78 3.95 -8.24
N GLY A 144 -20.63 3.37 -8.58
CA GLY A 144 -20.51 2.54 -9.77
C GLY A 144 -21.04 1.12 -9.54
N ILE A 145 -20.27 0.12 -9.95
CA ILE A 145 -20.73 -1.28 -9.94
C ILE A 145 -20.80 -1.81 -8.51
N THR A 146 -21.94 -2.36 -8.11
CA THR A 146 -22.13 -3.00 -6.81
C THR A 146 -22.54 -4.45 -7.00
N THR A 147 -21.81 -5.39 -6.38
CA THR A 147 -22.26 -6.76 -6.22
C THR A 147 -22.89 -6.94 -4.84
N GLN A 148 -24.01 -7.66 -4.78
CA GLN A 148 -24.72 -7.93 -3.54
C GLN A 148 -25.11 -9.40 -3.49
N THR A 149 -25.11 -9.98 -2.28
CA THR A 149 -25.48 -11.38 -1.98
C THR A 149 -24.49 -12.42 -2.51
N ASN A 150 -24.56 -13.64 -1.95
CA ASN A 150 -23.76 -14.77 -2.44
C ASN A 150 -24.20 -15.25 -3.84
N ASP A 151 -25.37 -14.84 -4.33
CA ASP A 151 -25.85 -15.25 -5.65
C ASP A 151 -25.14 -14.47 -6.78
N SER A 152 -24.55 -13.32 -6.46
CA SER A 152 -23.63 -12.61 -7.36
C SER A 152 -22.18 -13.07 -7.27
N ALA A 153 -21.93 -14.20 -6.61
CA ALA A 153 -20.62 -14.83 -6.60
C ALA A 153 -20.15 -15.18 -8.02
N PHE A 154 -18.82 -15.27 -8.20
CA PHE A 154 -18.20 -15.54 -9.51
C PHE A 154 -18.47 -14.45 -10.57
N THR A 155 -18.94 -13.27 -10.15
CA THR A 155 -19.05 -12.13 -11.05
C THR A 155 -17.67 -11.73 -11.57
N VAL A 156 -17.60 -11.36 -12.85
CA VAL A 156 -16.37 -10.89 -13.52
C VAL A 156 -16.63 -9.49 -14.04
N ILE A 157 -15.73 -8.55 -13.73
CA ILE A 157 -15.75 -7.17 -14.23
C ILE A 157 -14.42 -6.90 -14.92
N GLU A 158 -14.41 -6.60 -16.22
CA GLU A 158 -13.14 -6.43 -16.93
C GLU A 158 -13.11 -5.45 -18.11
N ASN A 159 -11.91 -4.98 -18.45
CA ASN A 159 -11.62 -4.22 -19.68
C ASN A 159 -12.44 -2.93 -19.85
N LEU A 160 -12.69 -2.18 -18.77
CA LEU A 160 -13.49 -0.95 -18.80
C LEU A 160 -12.97 0.08 -17.79
N CYS A 161 -13.45 1.32 -17.92
CA CYS A 161 -13.19 2.41 -17.01
C CYS A 161 -14.48 2.85 -16.33
N LEU A 162 -14.45 3.05 -15.01
CA LEU A 162 -15.47 3.75 -14.25
C LEU A 162 -14.93 5.13 -13.91
N HIS A 163 -15.66 6.18 -14.26
CA HIS A 163 -15.26 7.56 -14.04
C HIS A 163 -16.40 8.34 -13.38
N SER A 164 -16.16 8.86 -12.18
CA SER A 164 -17.09 9.75 -11.49
C SER A 164 -16.71 11.21 -11.70
N LEU A 165 -17.73 12.07 -11.79
CA LEU A 165 -17.58 13.52 -11.84
C LEU A 165 -17.39 14.16 -10.45
N SER A 166 -17.21 13.35 -9.40
CA SER A 166 -16.99 13.85 -8.03
C SER A 166 -15.69 14.68 -7.91
N THR A 167 -15.84 15.93 -7.49
CA THR A 167 -14.71 16.85 -7.23
C THR A 167 -14.33 16.92 -5.75
N THR A 168 -15.21 16.48 -4.85
CA THR A 168 -15.06 16.54 -3.38
C THR A 168 -15.28 15.18 -2.75
N LEU A 169 -14.92 15.05 -1.46
CA LEU A 169 -15.26 13.87 -0.67
C LEU A 169 -16.79 13.67 -0.65
N GLY A 170 -17.24 12.43 -0.81
CA GLY A 170 -18.63 12.03 -0.97
C GLY A 170 -18.86 10.61 -0.44
N THR A 171 -19.93 9.97 -0.93
CA THR A 171 -20.35 8.61 -0.53
C THR A 171 -20.31 7.61 -1.68
N ASP A 172 -19.97 8.06 -2.88
CA ASP A 172 -19.83 7.27 -4.08
C ASP A 172 -18.52 6.50 -4.10
N ASP A 173 -18.62 5.17 -4.05
CA ASP A 173 -17.53 4.28 -4.37
C ASP A 173 -17.60 3.86 -5.84
N GLY A 174 -16.45 3.59 -6.46
CA GLY A 174 -16.41 3.11 -7.83
C GLY A 174 -16.90 1.68 -7.98
N ILE A 175 -16.28 0.74 -7.28
CA ILE A 175 -16.77 -0.65 -7.23
C ILE A 175 -16.97 -1.05 -5.77
N VAL A 176 -18.15 -1.58 -5.45
CA VAL A 176 -18.47 -2.13 -4.14
C VAL A 176 -18.65 -3.64 -4.25
N LEU A 177 -17.78 -4.40 -3.58
CA LEU A 177 -17.89 -5.85 -3.52
C LEU A 177 -18.60 -6.27 -2.23
N GLY A 178 -19.81 -6.78 -2.38
CA GLY A 178 -20.62 -7.39 -1.32
C GLY A 178 -20.85 -8.89 -1.51
N SER A 179 -20.06 -9.53 -2.38
CA SER A 179 -20.16 -10.96 -2.72
C SER A 179 -18.80 -11.61 -2.91
N ASN A 180 -18.74 -12.93 -2.72
CA ASN A 180 -17.50 -13.70 -2.74
C ASN A 180 -17.10 -14.11 -4.16
N ARG A 181 -15.81 -14.44 -4.36
CA ARG A 181 -15.27 -14.97 -5.62
C ARG A 181 -15.45 -14.06 -6.83
N VAL A 182 -15.59 -12.75 -6.60
CA VAL A 182 -15.63 -11.75 -7.67
C VAL A 182 -14.24 -11.55 -8.26
N THR A 183 -14.15 -11.44 -9.58
CA THR A 183 -12.90 -11.16 -10.29
C THR A 183 -12.97 -9.80 -10.98
N ILE A 184 -11.97 -8.95 -10.77
CA ILE A 184 -11.82 -7.67 -11.48
C ILE A 184 -10.51 -7.68 -12.27
N ARG A 185 -10.55 -7.40 -13.58
CA ARG A 185 -9.39 -7.47 -14.47
C ARG A 185 -9.27 -6.30 -15.44
N ASN A 186 -8.12 -5.64 -15.52
CA ASN A 186 -7.90 -4.53 -16.46
C ASN A 186 -8.95 -3.41 -16.34
N VAL A 187 -9.21 -2.97 -15.11
CA VAL A 187 -10.21 -1.94 -14.81
C VAL A 187 -9.54 -0.69 -14.26
N LEU A 188 -9.98 0.47 -14.75
CA LEU A 188 -9.65 1.78 -14.20
C LEU A 188 -10.84 2.30 -13.42
N VAL A 189 -10.62 2.74 -12.18
CA VAL A 189 -11.62 3.43 -11.37
C VAL A 189 -11.09 4.81 -10.99
N GLN A 190 -11.74 5.84 -11.50
CA GLN A 190 -11.24 7.21 -11.44
C GLN A 190 -12.25 8.21 -10.87
N GLY A 191 -11.78 9.08 -9.98
CA GLY A 191 -12.47 10.31 -9.60
C GLY A 191 -13.66 10.14 -8.65
N PHE A 192 -13.88 8.97 -8.06
CA PHE A 192 -14.99 8.74 -7.13
C PHE A 192 -14.82 9.53 -5.83
N GLY A 193 -15.94 10.03 -5.31
CA GLY A 193 -16.00 10.87 -4.11
C GLY A 193 -15.62 10.13 -2.83
N ARG A 194 -15.61 8.79 -2.82
CA ARG A 194 -15.13 8.01 -1.69
C ARG A 194 -14.03 7.02 -2.08
N HIS A 195 -14.31 5.73 -2.21
CA HIS A 195 -13.28 4.74 -2.50
C HIS A 195 -13.27 4.38 -3.99
N GLY A 196 -12.10 4.08 -4.55
CA GLY A 196 -12.07 3.47 -5.88
C GLY A 196 -12.69 2.07 -5.83
N ILE A 197 -12.01 1.16 -5.13
CA ILE A 197 -12.55 -0.19 -4.86
C ILE A 197 -12.84 -0.33 -3.37
N ASN A 198 -14.07 -0.68 -3.03
CA ASN A 198 -14.51 -0.94 -1.67
C ASN A 198 -14.93 -2.41 -1.53
N ILE A 199 -14.08 -3.20 -0.88
CA ILE A 199 -14.33 -4.59 -0.51
C ILE A 199 -14.82 -4.55 0.94
N ASP A 200 -16.14 -4.60 1.12
CA ASP A 200 -16.78 -4.37 2.42
C ASP A 200 -17.61 -5.57 2.85
N SER A 201 -17.07 -6.38 3.77
CA SER A 201 -17.78 -7.55 4.30
C SER A 201 -18.84 -7.23 5.35
N THR A 202 -19.21 -5.97 5.60
CA THR A 202 -20.26 -5.65 6.59
C THR A 202 -21.62 -6.22 6.18
N ASN A 203 -21.88 -6.35 4.87
CA ASN A 203 -23.16 -6.76 4.33
C ASN A 203 -23.11 -8.09 3.56
N GLY A 204 -22.01 -8.84 3.66
CA GLY A 204 -21.86 -10.09 2.91
C GLY A 204 -20.49 -10.72 3.06
N ASN A 205 -20.39 -11.97 2.60
CA ASN A 205 -19.11 -12.65 2.49
C ASN A 205 -18.42 -12.21 1.20
N VAL A 206 -17.20 -11.69 1.31
CA VAL A 206 -16.41 -11.17 0.19
C VAL A 206 -15.10 -11.95 0.04
N ASN A 207 -15.14 -13.24 0.37
CA ASN A 207 -13.96 -14.10 0.35
C ASN A 207 -13.52 -14.43 -1.07
N LEU A 208 -12.23 -14.75 -1.23
CA LEU A 208 -11.69 -15.34 -2.47
C LEU A 208 -11.87 -14.45 -3.70
N CYS A 209 -12.01 -13.13 -3.52
CA CYS A 209 -12.04 -12.19 -4.63
C CYS A 209 -10.62 -11.95 -5.18
N ASN A 210 -10.53 -11.75 -6.49
CA ASN A 210 -9.28 -11.57 -7.22
C ASN A 210 -9.29 -10.27 -8.03
N LEU A 211 -8.29 -9.43 -7.85
CA LEU A 211 -8.11 -8.18 -8.59
C LEU A 211 -6.77 -8.26 -9.30
N GLU A 212 -6.77 -8.10 -10.61
CA GLU A 212 -5.56 -8.15 -11.43
C GLU A 212 -5.51 -6.96 -12.40
N ASN A 213 -4.38 -6.25 -12.39
CA ASN A 213 -4.16 -5.08 -13.25
C ASN A 213 -5.30 -4.05 -13.11
N VAL A 214 -5.67 -3.74 -11.86
CA VAL A 214 -6.71 -2.77 -11.52
C VAL A 214 -6.05 -1.47 -11.07
N ARG A 215 -6.49 -0.34 -11.60
CA ARG A 215 -6.00 0.99 -11.23
C ARG A 215 -7.07 1.80 -10.53
N SER A 216 -6.72 2.36 -9.39
CA SER A 216 -7.55 3.28 -8.61
C SER A 216 -6.88 4.65 -8.57
N TYR A 217 -7.48 5.63 -9.25
CA TYR A 217 -6.83 6.90 -9.58
C TYR A 217 -7.65 8.12 -9.16
N GLN A 218 -7.07 9.04 -8.40
CA GLN A 218 -7.68 10.33 -8.02
C GLN A 218 -9.05 10.25 -7.32
N ASN A 219 -9.34 9.14 -6.63
CA ASN A 219 -10.52 9.02 -5.79
C ASN A 219 -10.32 9.83 -4.50
N LYS A 220 -11.38 10.38 -3.90
CA LYS A 220 -11.25 11.35 -2.80
C LYS A 220 -11.04 10.71 -1.42
N GLY A 221 -11.29 9.42 -1.30
CA GLY A 221 -10.89 8.58 -0.16
C GLY A 221 -9.81 7.60 -0.57
N ARG A 222 -9.92 6.34 -0.14
CA ARG A 222 -8.94 5.28 -0.38
C ARG A 222 -8.92 4.76 -1.81
N GLY A 223 -7.76 4.34 -2.29
CA GLY A 223 -7.62 3.66 -3.57
C GLY A 223 -8.33 2.29 -3.56
N PHE A 224 -7.86 1.41 -2.66
CA PHE A 224 -8.45 0.11 -2.35
C PHE A 224 -8.76 0.06 -0.86
N SER A 225 -10.03 -0.06 -0.48
CA SER A 225 -10.49 -0.26 0.89
C SER A 225 -10.90 -1.72 1.08
N LEU A 226 -10.09 -2.50 1.79
CA LEU A 226 -10.34 -3.90 2.14
C LEU A 226 -10.80 -3.92 3.61
N SER A 227 -12.10 -3.74 3.82
CA SER A 227 -12.70 -3.48 5.13
C SER A 227 -13.93 -4.35 5.43
N GLY A 228 -14.52 -4.16 6.61
CA GLY A 228 -15.87 -4.63 6.89
C GLY A 228 -16.02 -5.91 7.72
N GLY A 229 -15.00 -6.36 8.45
CA GLY A 229 -15.14 -7.44 9.44
C GLY A 229 -14.33 -8.70 9.14
N VAL A 230 -14.90 -9.86 9.47
CA VAL A 230 -14.17 -11.15 9.49
C VAL A 230 -14.24 -11.93 8.17
N ASP A 231 -15.18 -11.59 7.29
CA ASP A 231 -15.58 -12.34 6.08
C ASP A 231 -15.12 -11.66 4.78
N ASN A 232 -13.92 -11.10 4.78
CA ASN A 232 -13.20 -10.61 3.62
C ASN A 232 -11.84 -11.34 3.51
N ASN A 233 -11.90 -12.67 3.53
CA ASN A 233 -10.72 -13.53 3.60
C ASN A 233 -10.16 -13.89 2.23
N VAL A 234 -8.84 -14.11 2.16
CA VAL A 234 -8.18 -14.73 0.99
C VAL A 234 -8.35 -13.89 -0.27
N LEU A 235 -8.15 -12.58 -0.13
CA LEU A 235 -8.17 -11.65 -1.27
C LEU A 235 -6.83 -11.72 -1.99
N THR A 236 -6.85 -11.69 -3.33
CA THR A 236 -5.62 -11.59 -4.13
C THR A 236 -5.66 -10.29 -4.93
N LEU A 237 -4.66 -9.44 -4.74
CA LEU A 237 -4.45 -8.23 -5.53
C LEU A 237 -3.11 -8.39 -6.25
N HIS A 238 -3.13 -8.35 -7.57
CA HIS A 238 -1.97 -8.57 -8.43
C HIS A 238 -1.80 -7.42 -9.40
N LYS A 239 -0.64 -6.74 -9.40
CA LYS A 239 -0.36 -5.60 -10.30
C LYS A 239 -1.41 -4.48 -10.17
N CYS A 240 -1.92 -4.27 -8.97
CA CYS A 240 -2.85 -3.18 -8.71
C CYS A 240 -2.09 -1.88 -8.48
N ASP A 241 -2.66 -0.76 -8.95
CA ASP A 241 -2.07 0.57 -8.87
C ASP A 241 -3.02 1.54 -8.15
N ALA A 242 -2.58 2.15 -7.05
CA ALA A 242 -3.31 3.15 -6.30
C ALA A 242 -2.57 4.48 -6.35
N THR A 243 -3.03 5.42 -7.18
CA THR A 243 -2.32 6.68 -7.40
C THR A 243 -3.20 7.91 -7.18
N GLY A 244 -2.69 8.88 -6.40
CA GLY A 244 -3.30 10.19 -6.24
C GLY A 244 -4.61 10.19 -5.44
N ASN A 245 -4.85 9.17 -4.60
CA ASN A 245 -6.09 9.06 -3.83
C ASN A 245 -6.04 9.95 -2.57
N GLY A 246 -7.22 10.41 -2.12
CA GLY A 246 -7.37 11.39 -1.03
C GLY A 246 -7.27 10.81 0.38
N ASP A 247 -6.94 9.52 0.51
CA ASP A 247 -6.53 8.86 1.76
C ASP A 247 -5.40 7.84 1.44
N TRP A 248 -5.45 6.61 1.96
CA TRP A 248 -4.48 5.55 1.67
C TRP A 248 -4.62 4.97 0.26
N GLY A 249 -3.50 4.59 -0.36
CA GLY A 249 -3.51 3.82 -1.61
C GLY A 249 -4.17 2.45 -1.41
N PHE A 250 -3.65 1.68 -0.47
CA PHE A 250 -4.22 0.42 -0.02
C PHE A 250 -4.50 0.49 1.48
N TYR A 251 -5.75 0.32 1.86
CA TYR A 251 -6.19 0.25 3.25
C TYR A 251 -6.72 -1.15 3.53
N ASN A 252 -5.97 -1.94 4.27
CA ASN A 252 -6.23 -3.36 4.46
C ASN A 252 -6.49 -3.70 5.93
N THR A 253 -7.75 -3.91 6.28
CA THR A 253 -8.16 -4.51 7.56
C THR A 253 -8.70 -5.93 7.36
N ALA A 254 -8.51 -6.49 6.17
CA ALA A 254 -8.98 -7.80 5.78
C ALA A 254 -8.07 -8.91 6.33
N ARG A 255 -8.44 -10.16 6.07
CA ARG A 255 -7.71 -11.33 6.57
C ARG A 255 -7.16 -12.15 5.42
N HIS A 256 -5.96 -12.71 5.58
CA HIS A 256 -5.37 -13.69 4.67
C HIS A 256 -5.21 -13.16 3.24
N SER A 257 -5.03 -11.85 3.07
CA SER A 257 -4.93 -11.23 1.76
C SER A 257 -3.50 -11.28 1.23
N ILE A 258 -3.33 -11.47 -0.08
CA ILE A 258 -2.04 -11.44 -0.76
C ILE A 258 -2.05 -10.24 -1.72
N LEU A 259 -1.11 -9.32 -1.51
CA LEU A 259 -0.86 -8.19 -2.40
C LEU A 259 0.48 -8.43 -3.10
N PHE A 260 0.44 -8.68 -4.40
CA PHE A 260 1.60 -9.06 -5.19
C PHE A 260 1.86 -8.03 -6.29
N ASN A 261 3.05 -7.42 -6.26
CA ASN A 261 3.51 -6.42 -7.21
C ASN A 261 2.56 -5.21 -7.32
N CYS A 262 2.03 -4.75 -6.18
CA CYS A 262 1.14 -3.60 -6.11
C CYS A 262 1.94 -2.29 -6.00
N HIS A 263 1.42 -1.23 -6.63
CA HIS A 263 2.04 0.09 -6.69
C HIS A 263 1.16 1.14 -6.00
N ALA A 264 1.77 2.01 -5.20
CA ALA A 264 1.09 3.17 -4.61
C ALA A 264 1.92 4.45 -4.79
N SER A 265 1.29 5.55 -5.22
CA SER A 265 1.97 6.83 -5.43
C SER A 265 1.06 8.01 -5.10
N GLN A 266 1.62 9.07 -4.50
CA GLN A 266 0.91 10.35 -4.29
C GLN A 266 -0.43 10.27 -3.53
N ASN A 267 -0.62 9.27 -2.67
CA ASN A 267 -1.84 9.12 -1.87
C ASN A 267 -1.68 9.93 -0.58
N THR A 268 -2.66 10.74 -0.18
CA THR A 268 -2.49 11.68 0.95
C THR A 268 -2.28 10.98 2.30
N GLY A 269 -2.90 9.82 2.52
CA GLY A 269 -2.87 9.07 3.77
C GLY A 269 -1.68 8.12 3.91
N GLY A 270 -1.04 7.75 2.80
CA GLY A 270 0.05 6.77 2.76
C GLY A 270 -0.10 5.77 1.62
N GLY A 271 0.94 4.99 1.35
CA GLY A 271 0.93 3.95 0.32
C GLY A 271 0.09 2.75 0.75
N PHE A 272 0.48 2.11 1.85
CA PHE A 272 -0.18 0.91 2.39
C PHE A 272 -0.44 1.05 3.88
N TYR A 273 -1.69 0.87 4.31
CA TYR A 273 -2.07 0.68 5.69
C TYR A 273 -2.57 -0.74 5.88
N ASP A 274 -2.03 -1.46 6.84
CA ASP A 274 -2.52 -2.78 7.23
C ASP A 274 -2.83 -2.82 8.72
N ASN A 275 -4.05 -3.21 9.07
CA ASN A 275 -4.48 -3.55 10.43
C ASN A 275 -5.28 -4.87 10.39
N GLY A 276 -4.99 -5.70 9.39
CA GLY A 276 -5.62 -6.98 9.15
C GLY A 276 -4.82 -8.13 9.73
N ILE A 277 -5.22 -9.36 9.41
CA ILE A 277 -4.66 -10.60 10.00
C ILE A 277 -4.16 -11.54 8.91
N SER A 278 -2.93 -12.03 9.05
CA SER A 278 -2.20 -12.94 8.17
C SER A 278 -2.12 -12.47 6.71
N ASN A 279 -1.94 -11.17 6.52
CA ASN A 279 -1.77 -10.59 5.19
C ASN A 279 -0.33 -10.72 4.70
N VAL A 280 -0.18 -10.84 3.39
CA VAL A 280 1.10 -11.01 2.70
C VAL A 280 1.26 -9.91 1.67
N TYR A 281 2.40 -9.22 1.73
CA TYR A 281 2.80 -8.23 0.74
C TYR A 281 4.07 -8.72 0.06
N TYR A 282 4.00 -8.93 -1.25
CA TYR A 282 5.12 -9.36 -2.05
C TYR A 282 5.40 -8.34 -3.14
N MET A 283 6.62 -7.79 -3.13
CA MET A 283 7.05 -6.69 -3.99
C MET A 283 6.11 -5.47 -4.00
N PRO A 284 5.58 -4.99 -2.85
CA PRO A 284 4.92 -3.69 -2.82
C PRO A 284 5.90 -2.58 -3.24
N TYR A 285 5.41 -1.61 -4.02
CA TYR A 285 6.16 -0.44 -4.45
C TYR A 285 5.43 0.85 -4.05
N VAL A 286 6.11 1.71 -3.29
CA VAL A 286 5.62 3.04 -2.93
C VAL A 286 6.58 4.07 -3.53
N GLU A 287 6.07 4.93 -4.41
CA GLU A 287 6.85 6.02 -5.02
C GLU A 287 6.94 7.26 -4.13
N GLU A 288 7.90 8.13 -4.43
CA GLU A 288 8.07 9.41 -3.73
C GLU A 288 6.88 10.36 -4.00
N GLY A 289 6.37 10.96 -2.93
CA GLY A 289 5.22 11.86 -2.96
C GLY A 289 4.65 12.09 -1.56
N VAL A 290 3.52 12.79 -1.47
CA VAL A 290 2.71 12.82 -0.25
C VAL A 290 2.29 11.37 0.07
N GLY A 291 2.46 10.96 1.34
CA GLY A 291 2.13 9.60 1.79
C GLY A 291 3.08 8.51 1.31
N ASN A 292 4.37 8.79 1.17
CA ASN A 292 5.39 7.80 0.80
C ASN A 292 5.77 6.80 1.91
N PHE A 293 4.84 6.45 2.80
CA PHE A 293 5.06 5.54 3.91
C PHE A 293 4.02 4.41 3.91
N SER A 294 4.36 3.33 4.61
CA SER A 294 3.42 2.24 4.88
C SER A 294 3.33 2.01 6.38
N THR A 295 2.11 1.82 6.88
CA THR A 295 1.85 1.58 8.29
C THR A 295 1.28 0.19 8.48
N ILE A 296 1.78 -0.48 9.50
CA ILE A 296 1.28 -1.78 9.95
C ILE A 296 0.84 -1.61 11.39
N ASP A 297 -0.46 -1.43 11.53
CA ASP A 297 -1.15 -1.09 12.76
C ASP A 297 -1.59 -2.36 13.51
N ALA A 298 -1.43 -2.33 14.82
CA ALA A 298 -1.19 -3.51 15.65
C ALA A 298 -2.42 -4.06 16.37
N SER A 299 -3.62 -3.56 16.12
CA SER A 299 -4.76 -3.92 16.96
C SER A 299 -5.23 -5.38 16.76
N SER A 300 -4.90 -6.01 15.63
CA SER A 300 -5.32 -7.40 15.36
C SER A 300 -4.33 -8.26 14.55
N SER A 301 -3.17 -7.75 14.15
CA SER A 301 -2.27 -8.45 13.24
C SER A 301 -1.65 -9.71 13.84
N TYR A 302 -1.81 -10.84 13.16
CA TYR A 302 -1.05 -12.09 13.32
C TYR A 302 -0.40 -12.43 11.96
N GLY A 303 0.83 -12.95 11.89
CA GLY A 303 1.46 -13.48 10.67
C GLY A 303 1.57 -12.56 9.44
N ILE A 304 2.03 -11.31 9.57
CA ILE A 304 2.27 -10.44 8.39
C ILE A 304 3.64 -10.74 7.76
N TRP A 305 3.65 -10.97 6.45
CA TRP A 305 4.88 -11.18 5.67
C TRP A 305 5.07 -10.07 4.64
N ILE A 306 6.23 -9.42 4.64
CA ILE A 306 6.57 -8.39 3.65
C ILE A 306 7.91 -8.75 3.00
N ALA A 307 7.88 -9.03 1.70
CA ALA A 307 9.07 -9.22 0.89
C ALA A 307 9.20 -8.07 -0.12
N THR A 308 10.27 -7.28 -0.04
CA THR A 308 10.50 -6.15 -0.94
C THR A 308 11.83 -6.30 -1.66
N PHE A 309 11.87 -5.96 -2.95
CA PHE A 309 13.10 -6.02 -3.76
C PHE A 309 13.59 -4.65 -4.24
N TYR A 310 12.71 -3.65 -4.38
CA TYR A 310 13.07 -2.36 -5.01
C TYR A 310 12.50 -1.10 -4.33
N ALA A 311 11.77 -1.24 -3.22
CA ALA A 311 10.95 -0.15 -2.68
C ALA A 311 11.48 0.42 -1.36
N ALA A 312 11.44 1.75 -1.24
CA ALA A 312 11.59 2.49 0.01
C ALA A 312 10.31 2.38 0.84
N ILE A 313 9.98 1.17 1.28
CA ILE A 313 8.93 1.01 2.28
C ILE A 313 9.54 1.38 3.62
N TYR A 314 8.90 2.35 4.27
CA TYR A 314 9.19 2.74 5.64
C TYR A 314 8.12 2.10 6.53
N PRO A 315 8.23 0.79 6.84
CA PRO A 315 7.26 0.16 7.71
C PRO A 315 7.28 0.86 9.06
N SER A 316 6.12 1.34 9.47
CA SER A 316 5.82 1.77 10.82
C SER A 316 5.09 0.62 11.51
N VAL A 317 5.69 0.04 12.56
CA VAL A 317 5.11 -1.08 13.32
C VAL A 317 4.75 -0.60 14.72
N HIS A 318 3.55 -0.90 15.21
CA HIS A 318 3.14 -0.53 16.56
C HIS A 318 3.42 -1.66 17.57
N ALA A 319 3.90 -1.33 18.78
CA ALA A 319 4.48 -2.30 19.73
C ALA A 319 3.52 -3.35 20.30
N ASN A 320 2.21 -3.20 20.10
CA ASN A 320 1.23 -4.19 20.49
C ASN A 320 1.11 -5.36 19.49
N ALA A 321 1.84 -5.32 18.38
CA ALA A 321 1.73 -6.34 17.35
C ALA A 321 2.30 -7.68 17.85
N ARG A 322 1.43 -8.68 17.99
CA ARG A 322 1.78 -10.03 18.49
C ARG A 322 2.32 -10.92 17.38
N THR A 323 3.27 -10.42 16.59
CA THR A 323 3.70 -11.08 15.36
C THR A 323 5.19 -11.31 15.26
N SER A 324 5.53 -12.46 14.69
CA SER A 324 6.80 -12.69 14.01
C SER A 324 6.77 -11.97 12.67
N TRP A 325 7.66 -11.01 12.49
CA TRP A 325 7.86 -10.32 11.24
C TRP A 325 9.07 -10.92 10.54
N PHE A 326 8.95 -11.19 9.25
CA PHE A 326 10.11 -11.44 8.41
C PHE A 326 10.10 -10.40 7.31
N ILE A 327 11.01 -9.45 7.42
CA ILE A 327 11.25 -8.46 6.38
C ILE A 327 12.54 -8.87 5.68
N GLN A 328 12.41 -9.41 4.48
CA GLN A 328 13.56 -9.76 3.65
C GLN A 328 13.90 -8.58 2.75
N HIS A 329 15.11 -8.05 2.91
CA HIS A 329 15.65 -7.00 2.07
C HIS A 329 16.81 -7.57 1.24
N GLN A 330 16.75 -7.42 -0.07
CA GLN A 330 17.86 -7.77 -0.96
C GLN A 330 18.50 -6.57 -1.68
N SER A 331 17.97 -5.35 -1.51
CA SER A 331 18.52 -4.15 -2.16
C SER A 331 18.87 -3.04 -1.17
N GLY A 332 19.87 -2.22 -1.53
CA GLY A 332 20.40 -1.11 -0.70
C GLY A 332 19.50 0.13 -0.59
N PHE A 333 18.19 0.01 -0.84
CA PHE A 333 17.26 1.15 -0.90
C PHE A 333 16.35 1.29 0.32
N THR A 334 16.35 0.33 1.25
CA THR A 334 15.55 0.47 2.47
C THR A 334 16.28 1.38 3.45
N ARG A 335 15.73 2.57 3.67
CA ARG A 335 16.38 3.62 4.45
C ARG A 335 16.08 3.52 5.95
N LYS A 336 14.87 3.11 6.37
CA LYS A 336 14.45 3.11 7.80
C LYS A 336 13.31 2.11 8.07
N LEU A 337 13.35 1.41 9.20
CA LEU A 337 12.20 0.72 9.83
C LEU A 337 11.87 1.45 11.14
N THR A 338 10.63 1.92 11.30
CA THR A 338 10.20 2.62 12.51
C THR A 338 9.27 1.72 13.32
N ILE A 339 9.53 1.59 14.62
CA ILE A 339 8.68 0.89 15.58
C ILE A 339 8.15 1.90 16.60
N HIS A 340 6.84 2.07 16.67
CA HIS A 340 6.16 2.88 17.67
C HIS A 340 5.89 2.05 18.92
N ASP A 341 6.05 2.63 20.11
CA ASP A 341 5.64 1.97 21.35
C ASP A 341 4.09 1.96 21.50
N ASN A 342 3.61 1.51 22.66
CA ASN A 342 2.17 1.34 22.92
C ASN A 342 1.35 2.64 22.87
N GLY A 343 1.97 3.83 22.89
CA GLY A 343 1.29 5.11 22.71
C GLY A 343 1.00 5.47 21.24
N GLY A 344 1.50 4.68 20.29
CA GLY A 344 1.34 4.94 18.86
C GLY A 344 2.10 6.17 18.37
N PRO A 345 1.92 6.56 17.09
CA PRO A 345 2.74 7.59 16.45
C PRO A 345 2.60 8.99 17.07
N SER A 346 1.48 9.29 17.74
CA SER A 346 1.19 10.61 18.30
C SER A 346 1.48 10.76 19.80
N SER A 347 1.57 9.67 20.57
CA SER A 347 1.80 9.73 22.02
C SER A 347 2.88 8.80 22.56
N GLY A 348 3.46 7.96 21.70
CA GLY A 348 4.48 6.97 22.03
C GLY A 348 5.92 7.38 21.70
N LYS A 349 6.88 6.61 22.22
CA LYS A 349 8.27 6.64 21.73
C LYS A 349 8.37 5.93 20.39
N ASN A 350 9.19 6.50 19.51
CA ASN A 350 9.45 5.94 18.19
C ASN A 350 10.89 5.42 18.15
N TYR A 351 11.07 4.17 17.77
CA TYR A 351 12.37 3.53 17.60
C TYR A 351 12.65 3.37 16.11
N GLU A 352 13.83 3.77 15.66
CA GLU A 352 14.22 3.65 14.26
C GLU A 352 15.39 2.68 14.14
N PHE A 353 15.23 1.69 13.27
CA PHE A 353 16.29 0.86 12.71
C PHE A 353 16.75 1.53 11.43
N ASP A 354 17.93 2.13 11.48
CA ASP A 354 18.55 2.80 10.34
C ASP A 354 19.75 1.95 9.88
N ASN A 355 19.67 1.39 8.68
CA ASN A 355 20.80 0.77 8.01
C ASN A 355 21.57 1.89 7.30
N GLY A 356 22.29 2.66 8.12
CA GLY A 356 22.76 4.00 7.81
C GLY A 356 23.32 4.17 6.41
N VAL A 357 22.83 5.21 5.72
CA VAL A 357 23.49 5.87 4.58
C VAL A 357 24.91 6.35 4.94
N PHE A 358 25.29 6.31 6.23
CA PHE A 358 26.49 6.94 6.74
C PHE A 358 27.75 6.09 6.72
N ASN A 359 27.70 4.75 6.60
CA ASN A 359 28.85 3.87 6.32
C ASN A 359 28.40 2.42 6.13
N ALA A 360 28.94 1.70 5.14
CA ALA A 360 28.70 0.28 4.98
C ALA A 360 29.02 -0.51 6.27
N GLY A 361 28.07 -1.30 6.77
CA GLY A 361 28.22 -2.13 7.96
C GLY A 361 27.85 -1.46 9.30
N ALA A 362 27.24 -0.27 9.29
CA ALA A 362 26.67 0.31 10.50
C ALA A 362 25.23 -0.17 10.75
N PHE A 363 24.91 -0.54 11.99
CA PHE A 363 23.54 -0.84 12.42
C PHE A 363 23.20 -0.01 13.67
N ARG A 364 22.10 0.76 13.62
CA ARG A 364 21.69 1.64 14.71
C ARG A 364 20.23 1.40 15.10
N LEU A 365 19.99 1.29 16.41
CA LEU A 365 18.68 1.46 17.03
C LEU A 365 18.67 2.79 17.77
N ARG A 366 17.80 3.71 17.36
CA ARG A 366 17.68 5.04 17.97
C ARG A 366 16.26 5.29 18.46
N ASN A 367 16.12 5.91 19.63
CA ASN A 367 14.88 6.56 20.01
C ASN A 367 14.78 7.89 19.26
N VAL A 368 13.86 7.98 18.30
CA VAL A 368 13.64 9.16 17.48
C VAL A 368 13.09 10.30 18.33
N THR A 369 12.26 10.00 19.33
CA THR A 369 11.58 10.99 20.18
C THR A 369 12.56 11.86 20.97
N ASP A 370 13.66 11.28 21.47
CA ASP A 370 14.68 12.03 22.22
C ASP A 370 16.02 12.14 21.49
N ASN A 371 16.08 11.67 20.23
CA ASN A 371 17.29 11.65 19.40
C ASN A 371 18.47 10.87 20.02
N LYS A 372 18.23 9.90 20.92
CA LYS A 372 19.28 9.11 21.55
C LYS A 372 19.44 7.74 20.91
N ASN A 373 20.68 7.38 20.60
CA ASN A 373 20.99 6.01 20.22
C ASN A 373 20.79 5.11 21.44
N ILE A 374 20.07 4.01 21.27
CA ILE A 374 19.96 2.93 22.26
C ILE A 374 21.07 1.92 21.99
N PHE A 375 21.28 1.65 20.69
CA PHE A 375 22.23 0.68 20.18
C PHE A 375 22.92 1.25 18.94
N ASP A 376 24.24 1.09 18.87
CA ASP A 376 24.98 1.41 17.66
C ASP A 376 26.12 0.38 17.50
N VAL A 377 26.14 -0.29 16.36
CA VAL A 377 27.26 -1.09 15.87
C VAL A 377 27.87 -0.32 14.73
N ASN A 378 29.09 0.15 14.95
CA ASN A 378 29.88 0.79 13.91
C ASN A 378 30.96 -0.19 13.45
N SER A 379 30.79 -0.76 12.25
CA SER A 379 31.73 -1.70 11.63
C SER A 379 33.16 -1.16 11.54
N THR A 380 33.35 0.15 11.41
CA THR A 380 34.68 0.78 11.34
C THR A 380 35.38 0.89 12.69
N LEU A 381 34.63 0.85 13.81
CA LEU A 381 35.19 1.03 15.15
C LEU A 381 35.40 -0.29 15.90
N THR A 382 34.99 -1.44 15.36
CA THR A 382 35.01 -2.75 16.05
C THR A 382 34.38 -2.72 17.45
N ARG A 383 33.47 -1.77 17.69
CA ARG A 383 32.88 -1.51 19.01
C ARG A 383 31.40 -1.75 18.98
N PHE A 384 30.95 -2.35 20.07
CA PHE A 384 29.55 -2.59 20.38
C PHE A 384 29.16 -1.62 21.49
N MET A 385 28.27 -0.66 21.22
CA MET A 385 27.88 0.35 22.21
C MET A 385 26.43 0.15 22.67
N PHE A 386 26.25 -0.13 23.97
CA PHE A 386 24.97 -0.03 24.64
C PHE A 386 24.88 1.32 25.35
N HIS A 387 23.88 2.13 25.00
CA HIS A 387 23.57 3.34 25.76
C HIS A 387 22.52 2.97 26.81
N LEU A 388 22.95 2.58 28.00
CA LEU A 388 22.07 2.41 29.14
C LEU A 388 21.87 3.78 29.79
N PRO A 389 20.68 4.41 29.71
CA PRO A 389 20.39 5.57 30.54
C PRO A 389 20.31 5.10 31.98
N ILE A 390 21.45 5.04 32.66
CA ILE A 390 21.50 4.91 34.12
C ILE A 390 21.08 6.28 34.65
N GLY A 391 19.76 6.42 34.85
CA GLY A 391 19.23 7.49 35.67
C GLY A 391 19.73 7.27 37.08
N PHE A 392 20.88 7.83 37.42
CA PHE A 392 21.18 8.12 38.80
C PHE A 392 20.19 9.23 39.19
N THR A 393 18.99 8.84 39.61
CA THR A 393 18.32 9.64 40.64
C THR A 393 19.36 9.70 41.73
N PRO A 394 19.89 10.88 42.10
CA PRO A 394 20.71 10.95 43.30
C PRO A 394 19.82 10.33 44.36
N VAL A 395 20.19 9.15 44.84
CA VAL A 395 19.61 8.64 46.07
C VAL A 395 20.15 9.66 47.05
N THR A 396 19.34 10.67 47.36
CA THR A 396 19.53 11.48 48.55
C THR A 396 19.69 10.43 49.62
N ALA A 397 20.93 10.20 50.06
CA ALA A 397 21.27 9.05 50.88
C ALA A 397 20.24 9.03 52.00
N SER A 398 19.34 8.04 51.98
CA SER A 398 18.37 7.89 53.05
C SER A 398 19.23 7.77 54.29
N ALA A 399 19.15 8.75 55.18
CA ALA A 399 20.04 8.91 56.33
C ALA A 399 19.91 7.78 57.36
N THR A 400 19.27 6.67 56.99
CA THR A 400 18.79 5.61 57.86
C THR A 400 19.49 4.26 57.67
N ASN A 401 20.42 4.12 56.72
CA ASN A 401 21.14 2.87 56.53
C ASN A 401 22.64 3.08 56.73
N ASN A 402 23.22 2.34 57.68
CA ASN A 402 24.65 2.20 57.94
C ASN A 402 25.40 1.95 56.62
N THR A 403 26.08 2.97 56.11
CA THR A 403 26.85 2.88 54.87
C THR A 403 28.32 2.98 55.21
N SER A 404 29.08 2.01 54.71
CA SER A 404 30.53 2.14 54.61
C SER A 404 30.82 2.94 53.34
N PHE A 405 31.57 4.02 53.43
CA PHE A 405 31.96 4.84 52.28
C PHE A 405 33.46 5.13 52.33
N LEU A 406 34.10 5.22 51.16
CA LEU A 406 35.47 5.73 51.05
C LEU A 406 35.40 7.25 51.16
N ASP A 407 36.01 7.83 52.18
CA ASP A 407 36.07 9.29 52.31
C ASP A 407 37.12 9.84 51.33
N SER A 408 36.68 10.74 50.44
CA SER A 408 37.55 11.33 49.40
C SER A 408 38.64 12.24 49.96
N ALA A 409 38.52 12.67 51.22
CA ALA A 409 39.53 13.52 51.87
C ALA A 409 40.79 12.73 52.28
N ASP A 410 40.64 11.45 52.67
CA ASP A 410 41.74 10.65 53.22
C ASP A 410 41.85 9.22 52.65
N ASN A 411 40.97 8.83 51.73
CA ASN A 411 40.86 7.47 51.18
C ASN A 411 40.67 6.38 52.24
N ILE A 412 40.12 6.71 53.40
CA ILE A 412 39.83 5.74 54.47
C ILE A 412 38.37 5.28 54.33
N LEU A 413 38.14 3.98 54.47
CA LEU A 413 36.79 3.44 54.62
C LEU A 413 36.22 3.89 55.97
N LYS A 414 35.18 4.72 55.94
CA LYS A 414 34.51 5.23 57.14
C LYS A 414 33.13 4.59 57.27
N HIS A 415 32.70 4.41 58.51
CA HIS A 415 31.34 4.02 58.83
C HIS A 415 30.58 5.25 59.34
N ARG A 416 29.41 5.53 58.76
CA ARG A 416 28.47 6.50 59.32
C ARG A 416 27.35 5.76 60.04
N ASP A 417 27.20 6.01 61.33
CA ASP A 417 26.07 5.47 62.10
C ASP A 417 24.77 6.24 61.83
N ASN A 418 23.67 5.72 62.34
CA ASN A 418 22.33 6.30 62.21
C ASN A 418 22.15 7.68 62.89
N ALA A 419 23.14 8.11 63.68
CA ALA A 419 23.18 9.41 64.33
C ALA A 419 24.09 10.41 63.58
N GLY A 420 24.58 10.05 62.39
CA GLY A 420 25.48 10.88 61.59
C GLY A 420 26.91 10.95 62.12
N ARG A 421 27.25 10.14 63.13
CA ARG A 421 28.63 10.06 63.63
C ARG A 421 29.45 9.31 62.60
N THR A 422 30.53 9.95 62.16
CA THR A 422 31.47 9.38 61.20
C THR A 422 32.64 8.83 62.00
N GLY A 423 32.72 7.51 62.12
CA GLY A 423 33.83 6.83 62.78
C GLY A 423 34.82 6.32 61.73
N ASN A 424 36.11 6.53 61.96
CA ASN A 424 37.13 5.84 61.19
C ASN A 424 37.00 4.34 61.49
N MET A 425 36.80 3.51 60.46
CA MET A 425 36.99 2.08 60.65
C MET A 425 38.49 1.84 60.81
N SER A 426 38.85 1.11 61.86
CA SER A 426 40.22 0.75 62.27
C SER A 426 41.19 0.60 61.07
N ARG A 427 42.21 1.46 60.98
CA ARG A 427 43.17 1.46 59.84
C ARG A 427 44.31 0.49 60.12
N PHE A 428 44.55 -0.47 59.22
CA PHE A 428 45.69 -1.39 59.33
C PHE A 428 46.97 -0.69 58.86
N VAL A 429 48.00 -0.63 59.71
CA VAL A 429 49.28 0.05 59.41
C VAL A 429 50.48 -0.89 59.63
N ALA A 430 51.67 -0.44 59.26
CA ALA A 430 52.90 -1.19 59.56
C ALA A 430 53.11 -1.36 61.08
N VAL A 431 53.75 -2.47 61.48
CA VAL A 431 54.02 -2.78 62.89
C VAL A 431 54.80 -1.62 63.53
N PRO A 432 54.32 -1.05 64.65
CA PRO A 432 54.98 0.09 65.27
C PRO A 432 56.35 -0.34 65.79
N ALA A 433 57.39 0.42 65.45
CA ALA A 433 58.75 0.14 65.90
C ALA A 433 58.91 0.25 67.44
N SER A 434 57.99 0.94 68.13
CA SER A 434 57.97 1.08 69.59
C SER A 434 56.56 1.43 70.09
N ALA A 435 56.37 1.35 71.42
CA ALA A 435 55.11 1.75 72.07
C ALA A 435 54.75 3.23 71.86
N THR A 436 55.70 4.06 71.43
CA THR A 436 55.53 5.50 71.17
C THR A 436 55.63 5.89 69.69
N ALA A 437 55.65 4.91 68.78
CA ALA A 437 55.76 5.15 67.34
C ALA A 437 54.55 5.96 66.82
N THR A 438 54.75 6.72 65.74
CA THR A 438 53.69 7.55 65.17
C THR A 438 52.46 6.73 64.80
N GLY A 439 51.28 7.14 65.29
CA GLY A 439 50.02 6.43 65.08
C GLY A 439 48.83 7.29 65.47
N THR A 440 47.68 7.05 64.83
CA THR A 440 46.41 7.72 65.13
C THR A 440 45.53 6.78 65.97
N PRO A 441 44.74 7.28 66.95
CA PRO A 441 43.81 6.43 67.69
C PRO A 441 42.92 5.59 66.75
N GLY A 442 42.92 4.27 66.97
CA GLY A 442 42.21 3.30 66.12
C GLY A 442 43.05 2.68 65.01
N ASP A 443 44.30 3.12 64.80
CA ASP A 443 45.24 2.35 63.98
C ASP A 443 45.53 1.01 64.67
N TRP A 444 45.66 -0.05 63.88
CA TRP A 444 46.06 -1.37 64.37
C TRP A 444 47.05 -2.03 63.42
N SER A 445 47.85 -2.94 63.94
CA SER A 445 48.77 -3.76 63.15
C SER A 445 48.89 -5.13 63.80
N ALA A 446 49.46 -6.09 63.09
CA ALA A 446 49.80 -7.39 63.67
C ALA A 446 51.09 -7.93 63.08
N ASP A 447 51.82 -8.70 63.87
CA ASP A 447 52.91 -9.55 63.41
C ASP A 447 52.68 -11.00 63.88
N ALA A 448 53.67 -11.87 63.67
CA ALA A 448 53.58 -13.29 64.05
C ALA A 448 53.36 -13.53 65.55
N ASN A 449 53.69 -12.56 66.41
CA ASN A 449 53.71 -12.71 67.86
C ASN A 449 52.69 -11.80 68.58
N TYR A 450 52.28 -10.68 67.97
CA TYR A 450 51.49 -9.65 68.64
C TYR A 450 50.46 -8.98 67.72
N MET A 451 49.32 -8.60 68.29
CA MET A 451 48.41 -7.61 67.73
C MET A 451 48.64 -6.28 68.45
N TYR A 452 48.74 -5.18 67.71
CA TYR A 452 48.99 -3.84 68.21
C TYR A 452 47.79 -2.94 67.91
N VAL A 453 47.45 -2.06 68.86
CA VAL A 453 46.40 -1.05 68.69
C VAL A 453 46.90 0.29 69.25
N CYS A 454 46.87 1.33 68.43
CA CYS A 454 47.11 2.70 68.84
C CYS A 454 45.86 3.21 69.54
N HIS A 455 45.87 3.32 70.87
CA HIS A 455 44.67 3.73 71.62
C HIS A 455 44.63 5.24 71.90
N THR A 456 45.78 5.91 71.81
CA THR A 456 45.96 7.36 71.90
C THR A 456 47.02 7.74 70.88
N ALA A 457 47.03 9.00 70.43
CA ALA A 457 47.98 9.44 69.40
C ALA A 457 49.42 9.09 69.80
N ASN A 458 50.10 8.34 68.93
CA ASN A 458 51.45 7.84 69.12
C ASN A 458 51.62 6.95 70.37
N THR A 459 50.57 6.28 70.83
CA THR A 459 50.63 5.34 71.97
C THR A 459 50.01 4.01 71.62
N TRP A 460 50.86 3.00 71.51
CA TRP A 460 50.53 1.65 71.10
C TRP A 460 50.46 0.70 72.29
N LYS A 461 49.39 -0.08 72.35
CA LYS A 461 49.30 -1.28 73.19
C LYS A 461 49.45 -2.51 72.31
N ARG A 462 50.02 -3.58 72.85
CA ARG A 462 50.10 -4.88 72.18
C ARG A 462 49.57 -5.99 73.06
N VAL A 463 48.99 -7.01 72.43
CA VAL A 463 48.59 -8.26 73.08
C VAL A 463 49.31 -9.41 72.36
N ALA A 464 49.86 -10.36 73.13
CA ALA A 464 50.50 -11.54 72.56
C ALA A 464 49.44 -12.42 71.89
N ILE A 465 49.73 -12.88 70.68
CA ILE A 465 48.91 -13.85 69.96
C ILE A 465 49.48 -15.22 70.32
N ALA A 466 48.79 -15.96 71.19
CA ALA A 466 49.11 -17.37 71.41
C ALA A 466 48.63 -18.19 70.21
N THR A 467 49.30 -19.31 69.92
CA THR A 467 48.82 -20.29 68.94
C THR A 467 47.42 -20.75 69.35
N TRP A 468 46.52 -20.87 68.38
CA TRP A 468 45.15 -21.35 68.61
C TRP A 468 45.09 -22.70 69.32
#